data_AF-A0A535UE76-F1
#
_entry.id   AF-A0A535UE76-F1
#
_cell.length_a   1.000
_cell.length_b   1.000
_cell.length_c   1.000
_cell.angle_alpha   90.00
_cell.angle_beta   90.00
_cell.angle_gamma   90.00
#
_symmetry.space_group_name_H-M   'P 1'
#
loop_
_entity.id
_entity.type
_entity.pdbx_description
1 polymer ?
#
loop_
_entity_poly.entity_id
_entity_poly.type
_entity_poly.pdbx_seq_one_letter_code
_entity_poly.pdbx_strand_id
1 'polypeptide(L)' 'VVLGRGRPLFPQSDARVGLRLAGTRTFGSGVVLLRYERP' A
#
# COMPACT_ATOMS: atom_id res chain seq x y z
N VAL A 1 4.14 11.92 1.72
CA VAL A 1 3.91 12.87 0.60
C VAL A 1 2.42 12.95 0.34
N VAL A 2 1.87 14.16 0.16
CA VAL A 2 0.45 14.36 -0.16
C VAL A 2 0.38 14.85 -1.62
N LEU A 3 -0.36 14.13 -2.47
CA LEU A 3 -0.37 14.36 -3.92
C LEU A 3 -1.45 15.36 -4.38
N GLY A 4 -2.51 15.59 -3.60
CA GLY A 4 -3.61 16.50 -3.96
C GLY A 4 -4.60 15.95 -5.01
N ARG A 5 -4.11 15.48 -6.17
CA ARG A 5 -4.89 14.80 -7.23
C ARG A 5 -4.01 13.75 -7.95
N GLY A 6 -4.63 12.72 -8.55
CA GLY A 6 -3.90 11.70 -9.29
C GLY A 6 -4.79 10.55 -9.79
N ARG A 7 -4.17 9.54 -10.42
CA ARG A 7 -4.86 8.31 -10.82
C ARG A 7 -4.88 7.32 -9.65
N PRO A 8 -6.06 6.81 -9.23
CA PRO A 8 -6.14 5.80 -8.19
C PRO A 8 -5.35 4.54 -8.59
N LEU A 9 -4.63 3.96 -7.61
CA LEU A 9 -3.89 2.71 -7.83
C LEU A 9 -4.83 1.52 -8.06
N PHE A 10 -6.01 1.56 -7.44
CA PHE A 10 -7.04 0.54 -7.56
C PHE A 10 -8.36 1.16 -8.01
N PRO A 11 -9.19 0.45 -8.78
CA PRO A 11 -10.56 0.86 -9.06
C PRO A 11 -11.41 0.79 -7.80
N GLN A 12 -12.55 1.47 -7.81
CA GLN A 12 -13.53 1.37 -6.73
C GLN A 12 -14.09 -0.06 -6.62
N SER A 13 -14.21 -0.56 -5.40
CA SER A 13 -14.79 -1.87 -5.09
C SER A 13 -15.47 -1.82 -3.72
N ASP A 14 -16.58 -2.53 -3.59
CA ASP A 14 -17.28 -2.70 -2.30
C ASP A 14 -16.66 -3.85 -1.46
N ALA A 15 -15.73 -4.60 -2.04
CA ALA A 15 -15.09 -5.74 -1.38
C ALA A 15 -13.91 -5.31 -0.49
N ARG A 16 -13.89 -5.79 0.75
CA ARG A 16 -12.71 -5.70 1.62
C ARG A 16 -11.84 -6.93 1.43
N VAL A 17 -10.55 -6.72 1.15
CA VAL A 17 -9.57 -7.80 1.01
C VAL A 17 -8.74 -7.89 2.29
N GLY A 18 -8.80 -9.04 2.97
CA GLY A 18 -7.92 -9.33 4.10
C GLY A 18 -6.47 -9.48 3.63
N LEU A 19 -5.55 -8.75 4.26
CA LEU A 19 -4.12 -8.83 3.98
C LEU A 19 -3.35 -9.04 5.27
N ARG A 20 -2.31 -9.88 5.21
CA ARG A 20 -1.34 -10.09 6.29
C ARG A 20 -0.04 -9.37 5.94
N LEU A 21 0.49 -8.59 6.87
CA LEU A 21 1.78 -7.94 6.70
C LEU A 21 2.90 -9.00 6.77
N ALA A 22 3.64 -9.16 5.68
CA ALA A 22 4.73 -10.12 5.53
C ALA A 22 6.11 -9.48 5.65
N GLY A 23 6.21 -8.14 5.63
CA GLY A 23 7.48 -7.44 5.86
C GLY A 23 7.41 -5.93 5.68
N THR A 24 8.39 -5.24 6.26
CA THR A 24 8.56 -3.79 6.18
C THR A 24 10.04 -3.46 6.00
N ARG A 25 10.36 -2.56 5.06
CA ARG A 25 11.71 -2.06 4.85
C ARG A 25 11.69 -0.55 4.66
N THR A 26 12.49 0.17 5.43
CA THR A 26 12.67 1.62 5.32
C THR A 26 13.88 1.96 4.45
N PHE A 27 13.79 3.05 3.71
CA PHE A 27 14.90 3.63 2.96
C PHE A 27 15.25 5.00 3.57
N GLY A 28 16.51 5.41 3.49
CA GLY A 28 16.98 6.70 4.04
C GLY A 28 16.35 7.95 3.40
N SER A 29 15.59 7.78 2.32
CA SER A 29 14.80 8.82 1.67
C SER A 29 13.44 9.09 2.32
N GLY A 30 13.07 8.32 3.35
CA GLY A 30 11.73 8.34 3.94
C GLY A 30 10.69 7.50 3.19
N VAL A 31 11.12 6.75 2.16
CA VAL A 31 10.29 5.74 1.49
C VAL A 31 10.22 4.47 2.35
N VAL A 32 9.06 3.80 2.32
CA VAL A 32 8.84 2.51 2.99
C VAL A 32 8.27 1.51 1.98
N LEU A 33 8.86 0.32 1.92
CA LEU A 33 8.31 -0.83 1.21
C LEU A 33 7.58 -1.74 2.20
N LEU A 34 6.31 -2.02 1.92
CA LEU A 34 5.50 -2.98 2.65
C LEU A 34 5.21 -4.18 1.77
N ARG A 35 5.46 -5.39 2.28
CA ARG A 35 5.08 -6.63 1.62
C ARG A 35 3.84 -7.20 2.30
N TYR A 36 2.79 -7.41 1.54
CA TYR A 36 1.55 -8.04 2.00
C TYR A 36 1.32 -9.36 1.28
N GLU A 37 0.70 -10.29 1.99
CA GLU A 37 0.15 -11.52 1.42
C GLU A 37 -1.34 -11.61 1.74
N ARG A 38 -2.05 -12.46 1.00
CA ARG A 38 -3.43 -12.83 1.33
C ARG A 38 -3.38 -14.04 2.27
N PRO A 39 -4.26 -14.11 3.28
CA PRO A 39 -4.37 -15.29 4.14
C PRO A 39 -4.73 -16.54 3.35
#